data_AF-A0A0G1P277-F1
#
_entry.id   AF-A0A0G1P277-F1
#
_cell.length_a   1.000
_cell.length_b   1.000
_cell.length_c   1.000
_cell.angle_alpha   90.00
_cell.angle_beta   90.00
_cell.angle_gamma   90.00
#
_symmetry.space_group_name_H-M   'P 1'
#
loop_
_entity.id
_entity.type
_entity.pdbx_description
1 polymer ?
#
loop_
_entity_poly.entity_id
_entity_poly.type
_entity_poly.pdbx_seq_one_letter_code
_entity_poly.pdbx_strand_id
1 'polypeptide(L)'
;MKVYFGASVSLDRSMLPVYQEVVANLKKLGHTVMSENVIDPTMPVGGGLTPKELFVREAKLIEQAEVMVAEVTLPSWGTAFLMEHALSHGKKVLALFYKDASTPLPYMIEGHPDLYVAHYSKGNVRTVLKKNLEDFASMDRRKGKLIVIDGTDGSGKGTQTELLLKYLEQHKVKNKYIDFPRYYTSFHGQMVGRYLAGEFGNKESASPYLSSLFYAMDRLTARTKID
;
A
#
# COMPACT_ATOMS: atom_id res chain seq x y z
N MET A 1 4.03 -11.58 12.00
CA MET A 1 3.72 -10.29 12.65
C MET A 1 2.63 -10.48 13.68
N LYS A 2 2.61 -9.67 14.73
CA LYS A 2 1.47 -9.48 15.63
C LYS A 2 0.45 -8.56 14.96
N VAL A 3 -0.74 -9.07 14.70
CA VAL A 3 -1.82 -8.39 13.98
C VAL A 3 -2.97 -8.12 14.95
N TYR A 4 -3.37 -6.85 15.06
CA TYR A 4 -4.67 -6.53 15.62
C TYR A 4 -5.72 -6.64 14.53
N PHE A 5 -6.77 -7.44 14.75
CA PHE A 5 -7.88 -7.59 13.81
C PHE A 5 -9.15 -6.89 14.34
N GLY A 6 -9.66 -5.91 13.59
CA GLY A 6 -10.89 -5.19 13.93
C GLY A 6 -12.00 -5.47 12.92
N ALA A 7 -13.25 -5.54 13.36
CA ALA A 7 -14.42 -5.74 12.51
C ALA A 7 -15.70 -5.27 13.22
N SER A 8 -16.85 -5.23 12.54
CA SER A 8 -18.12 -4.93 13.18
C SER A 8 -18.52 -6.02 14.17
N VAL A 9 -19.00 -5.61 15.35
CA VAL A 9 -19.35 -6.51 16.45
C VAL A 9 -20.64 -6.08 17.14
N SER A 10 -20.71 -4.84 17.63
CA SER A 10 -21.82 -4.43 18.52
C SER A 10 -23.15 -4.16 17.78
N LEU A 11 -23.09 -3.79 16.50
CA LEU A 11 -24.27 -3.41 15.72
C LEU A 11 -24.67 -4.50 14.72
N ASP A 12 -23.69 -5.17 14.13
CA ASP A 12 -23.93 -6.22 13.14
C ASP A 12 -22.81 -7.29 13.21
N ARG A 13 -23.22 -8.56 13.24
CA ARG A 13 -22.34 -9.74 13.24
C ARG A 13 -22.63 -10.71 12.08
N SER A 14 -23.43 -10.30 11.10
CA SER A 14 -23.81 -11.14 9.94
C SER A 14 -22.59 -11.64 9.13
N MET A 15 -21.49 -10.89 9.13
CA MET A 15 -20.23 -11.27 8.47
C MET A 15 -19.24 -12.06 9.35
N LEU A 16 -19.65 -12.55 10.52
CA LEU A 16 -18.78 -13.37 11.39
C LEU A 16 -18.06 -14.54 10.67
N PRO A 17 -18.70 -15.30 9.76
CA PRO A 17 -17.99 -16.35 9.01
C PRO A 17 -16.85 -15.82 8.15
N VAL A 18 -17.01 -14.61 7.57
CA VAL A 18 -15.98 -13.93 6.79
C VAL A 18 -14.82 -13.51 7.69
N TYR A 19 -15.12 -12.99 8.88
CA TYR A 19 -14.10 -12.61 9.86
C TYR A 19 -13.26 -13.82 10.31
N GLN A 20 -13.91 -14.95 10.57
CA GLN A 20 -13.25 -16.22 10.89
C GLN A 20 -12.34 -16.67 9.76
N GLU A 21 -12.77 -16.53 8.49
CA GLU A 21 -11.96 -16.87 7.33
C GLU A 21 -10.72 -15.97 7.19
N VAL A 22 -10.87 -14.66 7.39
CA VAL A 22 -9.75 -13.70 7.38
C VAL A 22 -8.73 -14.06 8.46
N VAL A 23 -9.17 -14.26 9.71
CA VAL A 23 -8.29 -14.64 10.83
C VAL A 23 -7.61 -15.99 10.61
N ALA A 24 -8.32 -16.98 10.07
CA ALA A 24 -7.74 -18.28 9.74
C ALA A 24 -6.63 -18.14 8.68
N ASN A 25 -6.80 -17.28 7.68
CA ASN A 25 -5.78 -17.02 6.67
C ASN A 25 -4.58 -16.23 7.23
N LEU A 26 -4.80 -15.26 8.12
CA LEU A 26 -3.73 -14.58 8.86
C LEU A 26 -2.86 -15.59 9.63
N LYS A 27 -3.49 -16.54 10.35
CA LYS A 27 -2.79 -17.61 11.08
C LYS A 27 -2.03 -18.56 10.13
N LYS A 28 -2.65 -18.98 9.02
CA LYS A 28 -2.01 -19.83 7.98
C LYS A 28 -0.79 -19.18 7.32
N LEU A 29 -0.75 -17.86 7.27
CA LEU A 29 0.40 -17.09 6.78
C LEU A 29 1.49 -16.87 7.85
N GLY A 30 1.31 -17.40 9.07
CA GLY A 30 2.29 -17.32 10.15
C GLY A 30 2.18 -16.05 11.00
N HIS A 31 1.06 -15.32 10.93
CA HIS A 31 0.82 -14.16 11.79
C HIS A 31 0.10 -14.55 13.09
N THR A 32 0.38 -13.83 14.17
CA THR A 32 -0.30 -13.96 15.46
C THR A 32 -1.42 -12.93 15.52
N VAL A 33 -2.67 -13.35 15.73
CA VAL A 33 -3.82 -12.43 15.83
C VAL A 33 -4.10 -12.13 17.30
N MET A 34 -4.11 -10.86 17.67
CA MET A 34 -4.18 -10.43 19.08
C MET A 34 -5.61 -10.30 19.61
N SER A 35 -6.58 -10.09 18.74
CA SER A 35 -7.98 -9.78 19.08
C SER A 35 -8.94 -10.91 18.65
N GLU A 36 -8.64 -12.15 19.06
CA GLU A 36 -9.43 -13.32 18.66
C GLU A 36 -10.89 -13.29 19.14
N ASN A 37 -11.19 -12.53 20.19
CA ASN A 37 -12.55 -12.37 20.70
C ASN A 37 -13.53 -11.82 19.64
N VAL A 38 -13.04 -11.06 18.65
CA VAL A 38 -13.85 -10.51 17.56
C VAL A 38 -14.52 -11.61 16.74
N ILE A 39 -13.88 -12.79 16.62
CA ILE A 39 -14.38 -13.92 15.84
C ILE A 39 -15.08 -15.01 16.68
N ASP A 40 -15.24 -14.77 17.99
CA ASP A 40 -15.93 -15.68 18.89
C ASP A 40 -17.46 -15.53 18.75
N PRO A 41 -18.18 -16.59 18.31
CA PRO A 41 -19.62 -16.57 18.13
C PRO A 41 -20.40 -16.40 19.44
N THR A 42 -19.82 -16.78 20.58
CA THR A 42 -20.50 -16.70 21.89
C THR A 42 -20.16 -15.44 22.66
N MET A 43 -19.25 -14.59 22.13
CA MET A 43 -18.83 -13.38 22.81
C MET A 43 -20.03 -12.43 23.02
N PRO A 44 -20.32 -12.03 24.27
CA PRO A 44 -21.33 -11.01 24.54
C PRO A 44 -20.85 -9.65 24.00
N VAL A 45 -21.78 -8.71 23.79
CA VAL A 45 -21.42 -7.34 23.42
C VAL A 45 -20.47 -6.76 24.48
N GLY A 46 -19.32 -6.24 24.03
CA GLY A 46 -18.27 -5.73 24.92
C GLY A 46 -17.45 -6.81 25.65
N GLY A 47 -17.69 -8.10 25.40
CA GLY A 47 -16.93 -9.21 25.99
C GLY A 47 -17.04 -9.30 27.51
N GLY A 48 -18.13 -8.80 28.09
CA GLY A 48 -18.36 -8.80 29.54
C GLY A 48 -17.58 -7.74 30.31
N LEU A 49 -16.91 -6.81 29.63
CA LEU A 49 -16.17 -5.71 30.23
C LEU A 49 -17.02 -4.44 30.31
N THR A 50 -16.69 -3.54 31.24
CA THR A 50 -17.20 -2.18 31.19
C THR A 50 -16.66 -1.43 29.97
N PRO A 51 -17.34 -0.37 29.48
CA PRO A 51 -16.85 0.40 28.33
C PRO A 51 -15.42 0.94 28.50
N LYS A 52 -15.06 1.36 29.72
CA LYS A 52 -13.71 1.86 30.04
C LYS A 52 -12.66 0.76 29.96
N GLU A 53 -12.94 -0.41 30.54
CA GLU A 53 -12.02 -1.55 30.51
C GLU A 53 -11.83 -2.09 29.09
N LEU A 54 -12.92 -2.15 28.31
CA LEU A 54 -12.87 -2.55 26.91
C LEU A 54 -11.96 -1.61 26.12
N PHE A 55 -12.17 -0.30 26.22
CA PHE A 55 -11.34 0.67 25.53
C PHE A 55 -9.85 0.54 25.89
N VAL A 56 -9.54 0.48 27.19
CA VAL A 56 -8.16 0.33 27.67
C VAL A 56 -7.53 -0.97 27.16
N ARG A 57 -8.28 -2.07 27.14
CA ARG A 57 -7.81 -3.35 26.61
C ARG A 57 -7.49 -3.25 25.11
N GLU A 58 -8.42 -2.75 24.30
CA GLU A 58 -8.23 -2.68 22.85
C GLU A 58 -7.08 -1.74 22.45
N ALA A 59 -6.99 -0.56 23.08
CA ALA A 59 -5.88 0.37 22.85
C ALA A 59 -4.52 -0.29 23.13
N LYS A 60 -4.39 -0.97 24.29
CA LYS A 60 -3.16 -1.68 24.66
C LYS A 60 -2.80 -2.79 23.67
N LEU A 61 -3.79 -3.52 23.13
CA LEU A 61 -3.54 -4.56 22.13
C LEU A 61 -3.04 -3.96 20.81
N ILE A 62 -3.55 -2.80 20.39
CA ILE A 62 -3.08 -2.08 19.19
C ILE A 62 -1.65 -1.58 19.36
N GLU A 63 -1.33 -0.99 20.52
CA GLU A 63 0.03 -0.53 20.83
C GLU A 63 1.06 -1.67 20.74
N GLN A 64 0.67 -2.88 21.18
CA GLN A 64 1.50 -4.09 21.13
C GLN A 64 1.53 -4.77 19.76
N ALA A 65 0.59 -4.47 18.87
CA ALA A 65 0.55 -4.99 17.51
C ALA A 65 1.59 -4.30 16.62
N GLU A 66 2.03 -5.01 15.59
CA GLU A 66 2.91 -4.45 14.54
C GLU A 66 2.08 -3.80 13.42
N VAL A 67 0.84 -4.27 13.23
CA VAL A 67 -0.08 -3.85 12.17
C VAL A 67 -1.52 -4.06 12.63
N MET A 68 -2.43 -3.23 12.12
CA MET A 68 -3.87 -3.46 12.20
C MET A 68 -4.42 -3.93 10.84
N VAL A 69 -5.28 -4.95 10.88
CA VAL A 69 -6.12 -5.36 9.75
C VAL A 69 -7.57 -5.14 10.16
N ALA A 70 -8.31 -4.35 9.40
CA ALA A 70 -9.69 -3.99 9.70
C ALA A 70 -10.62 -4.47 8.60
N GLU A 71 -11.67 -5.22 8.94
CA GLU A 71 -12.78 -5.50 8.03
C GLU A 71 -13.76 -4.32 8.08
N VAL A 72 -13.92 -3.63 6.94
CA VAL A 72 -14.63 -2.35 6.84
C VAL A 72 -15.88 -2.44 5.95
N THR A 73 -16.34 -3.65 5.64
CA THR A 73 -17.53 -3.85 4.81
C THR A 73 -18.79 -3.43 5.56
N LEU A 74 -18.89 -3.85 6.83
CA LEU A 74 -19.97 -3.42 7.73
C LEU A 74 -19.53 -2.22 8.58
N PRO A 75 -20.44 -1.27 8.85
CA PRO A 75 -20.15 -0.11 9.67
C PRO A 75 -19.78 -0.52 11.10
N SER A 76 -18.72 0.08 11.64
CA SER A 76 -18.24 -0.15 13.00
C SER A 76 -17.52 1.07 13.56
N TRP A 77 -18.17 1.78 14.50
CA TRP A 77 -17.55 2.91 15.20
C TRP A 77 -16.31 2.48 15.97
N GLY A 78 -16.38 1.35 16.69
CA GLY A 78 -15.25 0.81 17.44
C GLY A 78 -14.05 0.54 16.55
N THR A 79 -14.27 -0.10 15.40
CA THR A 79 -13.19 -0.34 14.44
C THR A 79 -12.63 0.97 13.89
N ALA A 80 -13.48 1.93 13.51
CA ALA A 80 -13.04 3.23 13.01
C ALA A 80 -12.18 4.01 14.04
N PHE A 81 -12.63 4.09 15.30
CA PHE A 81 -11.86 4.71 16.40
C PHE A 81 -10.51 4.02 16.61
N LEU A 82 -10.49 2.69 16.53
CA LEU A 82 -9.28 1.90 16.70
C LEU A 82 -8.32 2.02 15.52
N MET A 83 -8.82 2.22 14.30
CA MET A 83 -8.00 2.52 13.12
C MET A 83 -7.27 3.85 13.28
N GLU A 84 -7.97 4.91 13.68
CA GLU A 84 -7.35 6.22 13.98
C GLU A 84 -6.33 6.13 15.13
N HIS A 85 -6.66 5.37 16.16
CA HIS A 85 -5.72 5.14 17.26
C HIS A 85 -4.47 4.39 16.77
N ALA A 86 -4.61 3.37 15.93
CA ALA A 86 -3.49 2.66 15.32
C ALA A 86 -2.62 3.61 14.47
N LEU A 87 -3.24 4.40 13.60
CA LEU A 87 -2.54 5.38 12.75
C LEU A 87 -1.76 6.42 13.55
N SER A 88 -2.39 6.99 14.59
CA SER A 88 -1.72 7.97 15.48
C SER A 88 -0.54 7.40 16.27
N HIS A 89 -0.45 6.07 16.41
CA HIS A 89 0.69 5.35 17.00
C HIS A 89 1.66 4.80 15.94
N GLY A 90 1.59 5.32 14.71
CA GLY A 90 2.46 4.94 13.60
C GLY A 90 2.28 3.51 13.10
N LYS A 91 1.16 2.86 13.45
CA LYS A 91 0.84 1.51 12.96
C LYS A 91 0.28 1.62 11.55
N LYS A 92 0.68 0.70 10.68
CA LYS A 92 0.06 0.54 9.37
C LYS A 92 -1.31 -0.12 9.54
N VAL A 93 -2.29 0.34 8.77
CA VAL A 93 -3.66 -0.17 8.82
C VAL A 93 -4.07 -0.64 7.43
N LEU A 94 -4.41 -1.93 7.32
CA LEU A 94 -4.99 -2.54 6.13
C LEU A 94 -6.51 -2.61 6.29
N ALA A 95 -7.25 -1.79 5.55
CA ALA A 95 -8.70 -1.82 5.48
C ALA A 95 -9.15 -2.81 4.39
N LEU A 96 -9.74 -3.92 4.79
CA LEU A 96 -10.26 -4.97 3.93
C LEU A 96 -11.74 -4.73 3.63
N PHE A 97 -12.07 -4.66 2.35
CA PHE A 97 -13.44 -4.49 1.87
C PHE A 97 -13.87 -5.66 0.99
N TYR A 98 -14.98 -6.30 1.32
CA TYR A 98 -15.51 -7.46 0.62
C TYR A 98 -16.24 -7.03 -0.66
N LYS A 99 -15.72 -7.43 -1.82
CA LYS A 99 -16.21 -6.98 -3.14
C LYS A 99 -17.66 -7.33 -3.42
N ASP A 100 -18.14 -8.46 -2.90
CA ASP A 100 -19.50 -8.93 -3.16
C ASP A 100 -20.51 -8.35 -2.14
N ALA A 101 -20.10 -7.32 -1.38
CA ALA A 101 -21.01 -6.60 -0.50
C ALA A 101 -22.04 -5.80 -1.32
N SER A 102 -23.26 -5.71 -0.79
CA SER A 102 -24.34 -4.93 -1.39
C SER A 102 -24.17 -3.42 -1.19
N THR A 103 -23.27 -3.01 -0.31
CA THR A 103 -22.97 -1.61 0.02
C THR A 103 -21.68 -1.16 -0.66
N PRO A 104 -21.51 0.13 -1.00
CA PRO A 104 -20.23 0.66 -1.46
C PRO A 104 -19.22 0.73 -0.30
N LEU A 105 -17.93 0.82 -0.65
CA LEU A 105 -16.88 1.16 0.31
C LEU A 105 -17.19 2.53 0.94
N PRO A 106 -17.07 2.70 2.27
CA PRO A 106 -17.32 3.99 2.90
C PRO A 106 -16.34 5.06 2.38
N TYR A 107 -16.84 6.20 1.91
CA TYR A 107 -16.03 7.27 1.30
C TYR A 107 -14.89 7.78 2.19
N MET A 108 -15.12 7.86 3.50
CA MET A 108 -14.08 8.27 4.44
C MET A 108 -12.94 7.26 4.54
N ILE A 109 -13.22 5.97 4.38
CA ILE A 109 -12.20 4.92 4.36
C ILE A 109 -11.46 4.93 3.02
N GLU A 110 -12.19 5.09 1.90
CA GLU A 110 -11.61 5.20 0.56
C GLU A 110 -10.67 6.40 0.42
N GLY A 111 -11.05 7.55 0.97
CA GLY A 111 -10.31 8.80 0.88
C GLY A 111 -9.26 9.01 1.96
N HIS A 112 -9.11 8.10 2.93
CA HIS A 112 -8.15 8.28 4.02
C HIS A 112 -6.70 8.10 3.52
N PRO A 113 -5.83 9.12 3.62
CA PRO A 113 -4.50 9.09 2.99
C PRO A 113 -3.56 8.04 3.59
N ASP A 114 -3.72 7.74 4.87
CA ASP A 114 -2.84 6.80 5.58
C ASP A 114 -3.38 5.36 5.66
N LEU A 115 -4.56 5.09 5.11
CA LEU A 115 -5.12 3.74 5.05
C LEU A 115 -4.70 3.02 3.78
N TYR A 116 -4.37 1.74 3.92
CA TYR A 116 -4.21 0.85 2.79
C TYR A 116 -5.52 0.12 2.57
N VAL A 117 -6.27 0.53 1.55
CA VAL A 117 -7.54 -0.11 1.21
C VAL A 117 -7.30 -1.25 0.24
N ALA A 118 -7.77 -2.44 0.59
CA ALA A 118 -7.69 -3.62 -0.26
C ALA A 118 -9.06 -4.29 -0.41
N HIS A 119 -9.47 -4.43 -1.66
CA HIS A 119 -10.68 -5.17 -2.01
C HIS A 119 -10.37 -6.66 -2.12
N TYR A 120 -11.18 -7.50 -1.47
CA TYR A 120 -11.03 -8.95 -1.50
C TYR A 120 -12.36 -9.66 -1.77
N SER A 121 -12.29 -10.93 -2.12
CA SER A 121 -13.41 -11.85 -2.22
C SER A 121 -13.00 -13.17 -1.56
N LYS A 122 -13.96 -14.08 -1.40
CA LYS A 122 -13.73 -15.39 -0.79
C LYS A 122 -12.56 -16.16 -1.43
N GLY A 123 -12.41 -16.06 -2.74
CA GLY A 123 -11.37 -16.78 -3.49
C GLY A 123 -9.95 -16.22 -3.36
N ASN A 124 -9.77 -14.97 -2.92
CA ASN A 124 -8.46 -14.30 -2.97
C ASN A 124 -7.96 -13.72 -1.64
N VAL A 125 -8.73 -13.86 -0.55
CA VAL A 125 -8.40 -13.30 0.78
C VAL A 125 -6.96 -13.59 1.20
N ARG A 126 -6.49 -14.83 1.03
CA ARG A 126 -5.12 -15.23 1.39
C ARG A 126 -4.06 -14.45 0.61
N THR A 127 -4.26 -14.30 -0.70
CA THR A 127 -3.33 -13.61 -1.60
C THR A 127 -3.32 -12.11 -1.30
N VAL A 128 -4.48 -11.51 -1.06
CA VAL A 128 -4.61 -10.10 -0.67
C VAL A 128 -3.88 -9.85 0.65
N LEU A 129 -4.13 -10.66 1.68
CA LEU A 129 -3.44 -10.56 2.96
C LEU A 129 -1.93 -10.72 2.82
N LYS A 130 -1.48 -11.78 2.13
CA LYS A 130 -0.06 -12.06 1.91
C LYS A 130 0.64 -10.87 1.26
N LYS A 131 0.12 -10.38 0.13
CA LYS A 131 0.71 -9.26 -0.61
C LYS A 131 0.86 -8.02 0.27
N ASN A 132 -0.23 -7.58 0.90
CA ASN A 132 -0.23 -6.34 1.68
C ASN A 132 0.66 -6.45 2.94
N LEU A 133 0.66 -7.60 3.61
CA LEU A 133 1.49 -7.78 4.81
C LEU A 133 2.98 -7.96 4.48
N GLU A 134 3.32 -8.60 3.35
CA GLU A 134 4.68 -8.62 2.81
C GLU A 134 5.15 -7.21 2.42
N ASP A 135 4.26 -6.42 1.78
CA ASP A 135 4.53 -5.02 1.45
C ASP A 135 4.81 -4.22 2.73
N PHE A 136 3.97 -4.34 3.77
CA PHE A 136 4.19 -3.69 5.06
C PHE A 136 5.51 -4.09 5.73
N ALA A 137 5.83 -5.38 5.75
CA ALA A 137 7.09 -5.88 6.28
C ALA A 137 8.30 -5.40 5.46
N SER A 138 8.13 -5.18 4.17
CA SER A 138 9.17 -4.60 3.29
C SER A 138 9.34 -3.10 3.48
N MET A 139 8.26 -2.36 3.80
CA MET A 139 8.31 -0.92 4.00
C MET A 139 9.22 -0.53 5.17
N ASP A 140 9.21 -1.32 6.24
CA ASP A 140 10.15 -1.13 7.37
C ASP A 140 11.61 -1.45 6.97
N ARG A 141 11.80 -2.14 5.84
CA ARG A 141 13.10 -2.47 5.25
C ARG A 141 13.49 -1.54 4.09
N ARG A 142 12.63 -0.64 3.61
CA ARG A 142 12.99 0.30 2.53
C ARG A 142 13.95 1.36 3.09
N LYS A 143 15.25 1.08 2.99
CA LYS A 143 16.34 1.90 3.56
C LYS A 143 16.70 3.15 2.73
N GLY A 144 15.83 3.61 1.84
CA GLY A 144 16.16 4.67 0.89
C GLY A 144 14.99 5.58 0.57
N LYS A 145 15.31 6.79 0.09
CA LYS A 145 14.35 7.75 -0.45
C LYS A 145 14.40 7.71 -1.97
N LEU A 146 13.23 7.68 -2.63
CA LEU A 146 13.12 7.93 -4.06
C LEU A 146 12.90 9.43 -4.26
N ILE A 147 13.81 10.10 -4.97
CA ILE A 147 13.69 11.51 -5.33
C ILE A 147 13.45 11.57 -6.83
N VAL A 148 12.35 12.20 -7.24
CA VAL A 148 11.98 12.39 -8.65
C VAL A 148 12.12 13.87 -8.99
N ILE A 149 12.95 14.19 -9.99
CA ILE A 149 13.09 15.54 -10.55
C ILE A 149 12.44 15.53 -11.93
N ASP A 150 11.29 16.18 -12.06
CA ASP A 150 10.51 16.24 -13.29
C ASP A 150 10.25 17.70 -13.72
N GLY A 151 9.83 17.91 -14.97
CA GLY A 151 9.61 19.23 -15.55
C GLY A 151 9.81 19.28 -17.07
N THR A 152 9.45 20.41 -17.68
CA THR A 152 9.52 20.61 -19.13
C THR A 152 10.95 20.78 -19.65
N ASP A 153 11.13 20.71 -20.97
CA ASP A 153 12.43 20.98 -21.58
C ASP A 153 12.94 22.38 -21.22
N GLY A 154 14.25 22.48 -20.96
CA GLY A 154 14.89 23.73 -20.53
C GLY A 154 14.66 24.13 -19.07
N SER A 155 13.90 23.39 -18.25
CA SER A 155 13.61 23.77 -16.85
C SER A 155 14.76 23.59 -15.85
N GLY A 156 15.95 23.16 -16.30
CA GLY A 156 17.13 23.00 -15.44
C GLY A 156 17.19 21.70 -14.62
N LYS A 157 16.35 20.69 -14.91
CA LYS A 157 16.33 19.38 -14.22
C LYS A 157 17.71 18.74 -14.12
N GLY A 158 18.46 18.74 -15.23
CA GLY A 158 19.80 18.16 -15.29
C GLY A 158 20.76 18.85 -14.33
N THR A 159 20.74 20.18 -14.31
CA THR A 159 21.55 20.99 -13.39
C THR A 159 21.19 20.70 -11.93
N GLN A 160 19.89 20.66 -11.58
CA GLN A 160 19.44 20.36 -10.22
C GLN A 160 19.82 18.93 -9.78
N THR A 161 19.70 17.97 -10.71
CA THR A 161 20.12 16.59 -10.48
C THR A 161 21.62 16.51 -10.20
N GLU A 162 22.44 17.19 -11.01
CA GLU A 162 23.89 17.19 -10.85
C GLU A 162 24.32 17.83 -9.51
N LEU A 163 23.69 18.94 -9.12
CA LEU A 163 23.93 19.59 -7.83
C LEU A 163 23.57 18.66 -6.66
N LEU A 164 22.44 17.96 -6.75
CA LEU A 164 22.01 16.99 -5.74
C LEU A 164 22.99 15.83 -5.64
N LEU A 165 23.42 15.24 -6.77
CA LEU A 165 24.39 14.14 -6.76
C LEU A 165 25.73 14.56 -6.14
N LYS A 166 26.26 15.71 -6.54
CA LYS A 166 27.48 16.29 -5.95
C LYS A 166 27.35 16.48 -4.44
N TYR A 167 26.22 17.03 -3.98
CA TYR A 167 25.95 17.19 -2.56
C TYR A 167 25.94 15.84 -1.82
N LEU A 168 25.25 14.83 -2.35
CA LEU A 168 25.16 13.50 -1.73
C LEU A 168 26.52 12.80 -1.67
N GLU A 169 27.34 12.91 -2.72
CA GLU A 169 28.70 12.39 -2.76
C GLU A 169 29.61 13.05 -1.73
N GLN A 170 29.59 14.40 -1.65
CA GLN A 170 30.37 15.16 -0.66
C GLN A 170 30.03 14.77 0.78
N HIS A 171 28.76 14.45 1.05
CA HIS A 171 28.29 14.04 2.37
C HIS A 171 28.35 12.51 2.59
N LYS A 172 28.97 11.75 1.67
CA LYS A 172 29.12 10.28 1.73
C LYS A 172 27.79 9.54 1.90
N VAL A 173 26.72 10.08 1.32
CA VAL A 173 25.40 9.44 1.30
C VAL A 173 25.33 8.49 0.12
N LYS A 174 25.09 7.20 0.39
CA LYS A 174 24.89 6.19 -0.66
C LYS A 174 23.72 6.59 -1.54
N ASN A 175 23.97 6.71 -2.84
CA ASN A 175 22.97 7.10 -3.82
C ASN A 175 23.14 6.28 -5.10
N LYS A 176 22.05 6.20 -5.89
CA LYS A 176 22.04 5.69 -7.25
C LYS A 176 21.25 6.69 -8.09
N TYR A 177 21.68 6.87 -9.33
CA TYR A 177 21.04 7.75 -10.30
C TYR A 177 20.60 6.96 -11.53
N ILE A 178 19.44 7.31 -12.06
CA ILE A 178 18.96 6.85 -13.35
C ILE A 178 18.10 7.92 -13.99
N ASP A 179 18.27 8.12 -15.29
CA ASP A 179 17.48 9.01 -16.12
C ASP A 179 16.74 8.26 -17.22
N PHE A 180 15.67 8.88 -17.69
CA PHE A 180 14.88 8.39 -18.80
C PHE A 180 14.53 9.54 -19.75
N PRO A 181 14.45 9.30 -21.06
CA PRO A 181 14.78 8.03 -21.74
C PRO A 181 16.29 7.75 -21.75
N ARG A 182 16.67 6.48 -21.68
CA ARG A 182 18.06 6.02 -21.70
C ARG A 182 18.60 5.97 -23.13
N TYR A 183 18.68 7.13 -23.77
CA TYR A 183 18.97 7.29 -25.20
C TYR A 183 20.21 6.54 -25.69
N TYR A 184 21.24 6.43 -24.85
CA TYR A 184 22.52 5.83 -25.26
C TYR A 184 22.72 4.40 -24.76
N THR A 185 21.98 3.98 -23.75
CA THR A 185 22.25 2.72 -23.02
C THR A 185 21.15 1.68 -23.13
N SER A 186 20.06 1.99 -23.83
CA SER A 186 18.90 1.11 -23.99
C SER A 186 18.44 1.09 -25.44
N PHE A 187 18.13 -0.10 -25.97
CA PHE A 187 17.49 -0.26 -27.27
C PHE A 187 16.19 0.57 -27.38
N HIS A 188 15.33 0.50 -26.36
CA HIS A 188 14.07 1.23 -26.36
C HIS A 188 14.29 2.74 -26.20
N GLY A 189 15.27 3.15 -25.39
CA GLY A 189 15.66 4.55 -25.27
C GLY A 189 16.18 5.12 -26.59
N GLN A 190 16.99 4.35 -27.35
CA GLN A 190 17.42 4.71 -28.69
C GLN A 190 16.23 4.89 -29.64
N MET A 191 15.23 3.99 -29.60
CA MET A 191 14.02 4.13 -30.41
C MET A 191 13.22 5.39 -30.06
N VAL A 192 13.19 5.79 -28.78
CA VAL A 192 12.62 7.09 -28.39
C VAL A 192 13.40 8.24 -29.02
N GLY A 193 14.74 8.20 -29.01
CA GLY A 193 15.58 9.21 -29.66
C GLY A 193 15.31 9.34 -31.16
N ARG A 194 15.25 8.21 -31.87
CA ARG A 194 14.94 8.15 -33.31
C ARG A 194 13.54 8.68 -33.62
N TYR A 195 12.56 8.36 -32.77
CA TYR A 195 11.22 8.93 -32.86
C TYR A 195 11.24 10.46 -32.72
N LEU A 196 11.94 11.00 -31.72
CA LEU A 196 12.04 12.45 -31.50
C LEU A 196 12.81 13.17 -32.63
N ALA A 197 13.72 12.46 -33.31
CA ALA A 197 14.39 12.93 -34.51
C ALA A 197 13.51 12.90 -35.77
N GLY A 198 12.30 12.34 -35.69
CA GLY A 198 11.34 12.28 -36.79
C GLY A 198 11.52 11.09 -37.75
N GLU A 199 12.37 10.11 -37.41
CA GLU A 199 12.63 8.94 -38.28
C GLU A 199 11.40 8.06 -38.52
N PHE A 200 10.38 8.16 -37.66
CA PHE A 200 9.15 7.38 -37.74
C PHE A 200 7.91 8.24 -38.06
N GLY A 201 8.13 9.42 -38.65
CA GLY A 201 7.08 10.41 -38.91
C GLY A 201 7.11 11.57 -37.92
N ASN A 202 6.32 12.61 -38.21
CA ASN A 202 6.17 13.78 -37.34
C ASN A 202 5.21 13.49 -36.17
N LYS A 203 5.12 14.41 -35.22
CA LYS A 203 4.26 14.29 -34.02
C LYS A 203 2.78 14.05 -34.38
N GLU A 204 2.34 14.50 -35.55
CA GLU A 204 0.97 14.33 -36.01
C GLU A 204 0.72 12.97 -36.71
N SER A 205 1.75 12.35 -37.29
CA SER A 205 1.62 11.11 -38.08
C SER A 205 2.06 9.85 -37.35
N ALA A 206 2.95 9.99 -36.36
CA ALA A 206 3.38 8.87 -35.54
C ALA A 206 2.30 8.51 -34.50
N SER A 207 1.95 7.23 -34.41
CA SER A 207 0.95 6.76 -33.45
C SER A 207 1.43 6.96 -32.00
N PRO A 208 0.70 7.72 -31.16
CA PRO A 208 1.07 7.92 -29.76
C PRO A 208 1.05 6.61 -28.95
N TYR A 209 0.19 5.67 -29.32
CA TYR A 209 0.16 4.34 -28.70
C TYR A 209 1.46 3.59 -28.96
N LEU A 210 1.96 3.59 -30.20
CA LEU A 210 3.20 2.91 -30.56
C LEU A 210 4.42 3.60 -29.95
N SER A 211 4.48 4.93 -29.98
CA SER A 211 5.62 5.65 -29.39
C SER A 211 5.67 5.48 -27.87
N SER A 212 4.52 5.46 -27.18
CA SER A 212 4.45 5.24 -25.73
C SER A 212 5.04 3.90 -25.27
N LEU A 213 4.99 2.86 -26.12
CA LEU A 213 5.56 1.54 -25.80
C LEU A 213 7.08 1.61 -25.65
N PHE A 214 7.78 2.42 -26.44
CA PHE A 214 9.23 2.57 -26.29
C PHE A 214 9.60 3.23 -24.96
N TYR A 215 8.85 4.24 -24.50
CA TYR A 215 9.04 4.83 -23.18
C TYR A 215 8.77 3.81 -22.06
N ALA A 216 7.68 3.04 -22.16
CA ALA A 216 7.32 2.05 -21.16
C ALA A 216 8.35 0.91 -21.07
N MET A 217 8.77 0.38 -22.21
CA MET A 217 9.75 -0.70 -22.29
C MET A 217 11.15 -0.26 -21.87
N ASP A 218 11.50 1.01 -22.10
CA ASP A 218 12.74 1.56 -21.57
C ASP A 218 12.79 1.54 -20.04
N ARG A 219 11.68 1.88 -19.37
CA ARG A 219 11.57 1.78 -17.91
C ARG A 219 11.55 0.33 -17.43
N LEU A 220 10.78 -0.53 -18.11
CA LEU A 220 10.66 -1.95 -17.74
C LEU A 220 12.02 -2.67 -17.76
N THR A 221 12.80 -2.45 -18.83
CA THR A 221 14.14 -3.05 -18.97
C THR A 221 15.19 -2.44 -18.05
N ALA A 222 14.86 -1.38 -17.30
CA ALA A 222 15.70 -0.81 -16.26
C ALA A 222 15.44 -1.40 -14.87
N ARG A 223 14.44 -2.27 -14.71
CA ARG A 223 13.96 -2.78 -13.42
C ARG A 223 15.08 -3.24 -12.48
N THR A 224 16.03 -4.04 -12.96
CA THR A 224 17.14 -4.56 -12.14
C THR A 224 18.14 -3.51 -11.67
N LYS A 225 18.09 -2.28 -12.22
CA LYS A 225 18.89 -1.14 -11.75
C LYS A 225 18.17 -0.36 -10.64
N ILE A 226 16.84 -0.52 -10.53
CA ILE A 226 15.95 0.21 -9.63
C ILE A 226 15.58 -0.63 -8.39
N ASP A 227 15.41 -1.95 -8.57
CA ASP A 227 15.21 -2.95 -7.49
C ASP A 227 16.48 -3.12 -6.62
#